data_AF-A0A2N7Q5T8-F1
#
_entry.id   AF-A0A2N7Q5T8-F1
#
_cell.length_a   1.000
_cell.length_b   1.000
_cell.length_c   1.000
_cell.angle_alpha   90.00
_cell.angle_beta   90.00
_cell.angle_gamma   90.00
#
_symmetry.space_group_name_H-M   'P 1'
#
loop_
_entity.id
_entity.type
_entity.pdbx_description
1 polymer ?
#
loop_
_entity_poly.entity_id
_entity_poly.type
_entity_poly.pdbx_seq_one_letter_code
_entity_poly.pdbx_strand_id
1 'polypeptide(L)'
;MGILPLQFNENQDYATLNLDGSEIFFIKGLEDLNPNKLLHITAIKSDKQKIEFDVIARLDTQKEIEYYKNDGILSFVLRKLLKQTQARGN
;
A
#
# COMPACT_ATOMS: atom_id res chain seq x y z
N MET A 1 3.73 -11.11 -2.15
CA MET A 1 3.88 -10.80 -0.72
C MET A 1 2.82 -9.84 -0.20
N GLY A 2 2.03 -9.17 -1.05
CA GLY A 2 0.87 -8.38 -0.57
C GLY A 2 1.24 -7.13 0.25
N ILE A 3 2.50 -6.73 0.24
CA ILE A 3 3.00 -5.53 0.93
C ILE A 3 2.72 -4.32 0.06
N LEU A 4 2.23 -3.24 0.67
CA LEU A 4 2.05 -1.94 0.02
C LEU A 4 3.33 -1.11 0.17
N PRO A 5 4.10 -0.88 -0.91
CA PRO A 5 5.27 -0.01 -0.85
C PRO A 5 4.81 1.46 -0.77
N LEU A 6 5.32 2.20 0.22
CA LEU A 6 5.06 3.62 0.41
C LEU A 6 6.34 4.41 0.24
N GLN A 7 6.23 5.60 -0.34
CA GLN A 7 7.33 6.53 -0.52
C GLN A 7 6.93 7.91 -0.01
N PHE A 8 7.81 8.57 0.74
CA PHE A 8 7.65 9.98 1.08
C PHE A 8 7.63 10.84 -0.20
N ASN A 9 6.96 12.00 -0.12
CA ASN A 9 7.04 13.00 -1.17
C ASN A 9 8.46 13.58 -1.29
N GLU A 10 8.71 14.29 -2.38
CA GLU A 10 9.99 14.95 -2.59
C GLU A 10 10.34 15.87 -1.42
N ASN A 11 11.59 15.81 -0.94
CA ASN A 11 12.11 16.57 0.20
C ASN A 11 11.47 16.23 1.55
N GLN A 12 10.70 15.15 1.64
CA GLN A 12 10.23 14.59 2.90
C GLN A 12 10.95 13.26 3.18
N ASP A 13 11.23 13.05 4.45
CA ASP A 13 11.78 11.82 5.00
C ASP A 13 11.40 11.71 6.49
N TYR A 14 11.83 10.64 7.14
CA TYR A 14 11.55 10.43 8.56
C TYR A 14 12.14 11.55 9.45
N ALA A 15 13.30 12.11 9.09
CA ALA A 15 13.98 13.11 9.92
C ALA A 15 13.30 14.48 9.82
N THR A 16 12.96 14.91 8.61
CA THR A 16 12.24 16.17 8.34
C THR A 16 10.83 16.17 8.93
N LEU A 17 10.20 15.00 9.01
CA LEU A 17 8.90 14.80 9.69
C LEU A 17 9.04 14.53 11.19
N ASN A 18 10.26 14.48 11.73
CA ASN A 18 10.56 14.14 13.13
C ASN A 18 9.94 12.80 13.58
N LEU A 19 9.91 11.80 12.69
CA LEU A 19 9.46 10.46 13.00
C LEU A 19 10.59 9.67 13.68
N ASP A 20 10.31 9.08 14.84
CA ASP A 20 11.29 8.33 15.64
C ASP A 20 11.03 6.82 15.68
N GLY A 21 9.92 6.37 15.11
CA GLY A 21 9.51 4.97 15.05
C GLY A 21 8.63 4.53 16.23
N SER A 22 8.34 5.42 17.19
CA SER A 22 7.39 5.18 18.28
C SER A 22 5.93 5.43 17.87
N GLU A 23 5.71 5.94 16.65
CA GLU A 23 4.39 6.36 16.20
C GLU A 23 3.47 5.20 15.82
N ILE A 24 2.18 5.37 16.10
CA ILE A 24 1.11 4.58 15.49
C ILE A 24 0.67 5.29 14.21
N PHE A 25 0.78 4.59 13.08
CA PHE A 25 0.43 5.12 11.75
C PHE A 25 -0.98 4.70 11.35
N PHE A 26 -1.78 5.67 10.93
CA PHE A 26 -3.09 5.48 10.33
C PHE A 26 -3.02 5.89 8.86
N ILE A 27 -3.45 5.00 7.97
CA ILE A 27 -3.38 5.19 6.52
C ILE A 27 -4.80 5.35 5.99
N LYS A 28 -5.07 6.46 5.29
CA LYS A 28 -6.36 6.73 4.65
C LYS A 28 -6.24 6.71 3.13
N GLY A 29 -7.31 6.32 2.45
CA GLY A 29 -7.41 6.34 0.98
C GLY A 29 -7.09 5.01 0.28
N LEU A 30 -7.12 3.88 1.01
CA LEU A 30 -6.82 2.55 0.47
C LEU A 30 -7.96 1.94 -0.36
N GLU A 31 -9.16 2.53 -0.33
CA GLU A 31 -10.37 1.97 -0.94
C GLU A 31 -10.26 1.92 -2.47
N ASP A 32 -9.76 3.02 -3.06
CA ASP A 32 -9.69 3.20 -4.52
C ASP A 32 -8.25 3.39 -5.00
N LEU A 33 -7.40 2.38 -4.82
CA LEU A 33 -6.02 2.41 -5.29
C LEU A 33 -5.94 2.56 -6.83
N ASN A 34 -5.13 3.52 -7.27
CA ASN A 34 -4.71 3.75 -8.65
C ASN A 34 -3.19 3.92 -8.69
N PRO A 35 -2.54 3.84 -9.86
CA PRO A 35 -1.09 3.89 -9.92
C PRO A 35 -0.51 5.17 -9.33
N ASN A 36 0.53 5.06 -8.49
CA ASN A 36 1.17 6.19 -7.79
C ASN A 36 0.21 7.04 -6.93
N LYS A 37 -0.89 6.46 -6.43
CA LYS A 37 -1.88 7.20 -5.63
C LYS A 37 -1.24 7.82 -4.38
N LEU A 38 -1.59 9.08 -4.11
CA LEU A 38 -1.31 9.72 -2.83
C LEU A 38 -2.23 9.18 -1.73
N LEU A 39 -1.63 8.77 -0.63
CA LEU A 39 -2.29 8.31 0.59
C LEU A 39 -1.97 9.28 1.71
N HIS A 40 -2.96 9.53 2.56
CA HIS A 40 -2.81 10.40 3.70
C HIS A 40 -2.46 9.59 4.95
N ILE A 41 -1.39 9.98 5.63
CA ILE A 41 -0.88 9.33 6.83
C ILE A 41 -1.09 10.25 8.03
N THR A 42 -1.68 9.71 9.09
CA THR A 42 -1.67 10.32 10.42
C THR A 42 -0.77 9.47 11.32
N ALA A 43 0.36 10.00 11.74
CA ALA A 43 1.26 9.39 12.72
C ALA A 43 1.00 9.98 14.11
N ILE A 44 0.76 9.13 15.10
CA ILE A 44 0.53 9.54 16.49
C ILE A 44 1.67 9.04 17.36
N LYS A 45 2.46 9.95 17.91
CA LYS A 45 3.56 9.66 18.83
C LYS A 45 3.07 9.25 20.21
N SER A 46 3.98 8.66 21.00
CA SER A 46 3.72 8.27 22.40
C SER A 46 3.37 9.47 23.30
N ASP A 47 3.87 10.66 22.98
CA ASP A 47 3.54 11.93 23.66
C ASP A 47 2.20 12.54 23.20
N LYS A 48 1.45 11.82 22.35
CA LYS A 48 0.19 12.22 21.70
C LYS A 48 0.33 13.32 20.65
N GLN A 49 1.54 13.71 20.27
CA GLN A 49 1.74 14.59 19.12
C GLN A 49 1.26 13.89 17.85
N LYS A 50 0.54 14.64 17.00
CA LYS A 50 0.08 14.16 15.70
C LYS A 50 0.90 14.80 14.59
N ILE A 51 1.33 13.99 13.64
CA ILE A 51 2.03 14.40 12.44
C ILE A 51 1.22 13.88 11.25
N GLU A 52 0.85 14.77 10.36
CA GLU A 52 0.07 14.45 9.17
C GLU A 52 0.89 14.76 7.93
N PHE A 53 0.96 13.80 7.01
CA PHE A 53 1.71 13.93 5.77
C PHE A 53 1.17 12.98 4.71
N ASP A 54 1.47 13.28 3.45
CA ASP A 54 1.08 12.45 2.32
C ASP A 54 2.25 11.58 1.84
N VAL A 55 1.93 10.39 1.38
CA VAL A 55 2.90 9.43 0.80
C VAL A 55 2.37 8.90 -0.52
N ILE A 56 3.28 8.50 -1.40
CA ILE A 56 2.97 7.86 -2.67
C ILE A 56 2.91 6.35 -2.45
N ALA A 57 1.79 5.73 -2.82
CA ALA A 57 1.70 4.28 -2.96
C ALA A 57 2.40 3.86 -4.26
N ARG A 58 3.57 3.21 -4.14
CA ARG A 58 4.42 2.78 -5.26
C ARG A 58 3.93 1.49 -5.93
N LEU A 59 2.66 1.50 -6.29
CA LEU A 59 2.07 0.59 -7.25
C LEU A 59 2.10 1.34 -8.59
N ASP A 60 3.07 1.02 -9.43
CA ASP A 60 3.41 1.81 -10.62
C ASP A 60 2.50 1.42 -11.80
N THR A 61 1.84 0.25 -11.73
CA THR A 61 0.95 -0.25 -12.79
C THR A 61 -0.37 -0.81 -12.26
N GLN A 62 -1.39 -0.87 -13.12
CA GLN A 62 -2.67 -1.50 -12.79
C GLN A 62 -2.53 -2.98 -12.39
N LYS A 63 -1.59 -3.71 -13.02
CA LYS A 63 -1.33 -5.12 -12.71
C LYS A 63 -0.79 -5.30 -11.29
N GLU A 64 0.07 -4.39 -10.82
CA GLU A 64 0.58 -4.43 -9.45
C GLU A 64 -0.52 -4.22 -8.42
N ILE A 65 -1.50 -3.36 -8.71
CA ILE A 65 -2.69 -3.19 -7.88
C ILE A 65 -3.50 -4.49 -7.82
N GLU A 66 -3.68 -5.17 -8.95
CA GLU A 66 -4.35 -6.48 -8.98
C GLU A 66 -3.58 -7.53 -8.16
N TYR A 67 -2.25 -7.55 -8.27
CA TYR A 67 -1.42 -8.44 -7.46
C TYR A 67 -1.53 -8.12 -5.98
N TYR A 68 -1.47 -6.84 -5.59
CA TYR A 68 -1.64 -6.40 -4.21
C TYR A 68 -2.99 -6.84 -3.64
N LYS A 69 -4.10 -6.62 -4.37
CA LYS A 69 -5.46 -7.04 -3.97
C LYS A 69 -5.64 -8.57 -3.86
N ASN A 70 -4.70 -9.35 -4.38
CA ASN A 70 -4.70 -10.82 -4.32
C ASN A 70 -3.60 -11.37 -3.41
N ASP A 71 -3.08 -10.59 -2.46
CA ASP A 71 -2.02 -10.99 -1.52
C ASP A 71 -0.67 -11.32 -2.23
N GLY A 72 -0.51 -10.84 -3.46
CA GLY A 72 0.67 -10.98 -4.29
C GLY A 72 0.46 -11.78 -5.57
N ILE A 73 1.51 -11.76 -6.39
CA ILE A 73 1.50 -12.36 -7.73
C ILE A 73 1.25 -13.87 -7.73
N LEU A 74 1.84 -14.62 -6.80
CA LEU A 74 1.69 -16.09 -6.77
C LEU A 74 0.24 -16.49 -6.51
N SER A 75 -0.37 -15.88 -5.50
CA SER A 75 -1.78 -16.07 -5.15
C SER A 75 -2.71 -15.68 -6.30
N PHE A 76 -2.44 -14.56 -6.98
CA PHE A 76 -3.15 -14.14 -8.18
C PHE A 76 -3.09 -15.21 -9.30
N VAL A 77 -1.88 -15.67 -9.64
CA VAL A 77 -1.67 -16.65 -10.71
C VAL A 77 -2.32 -17.99 -10.35
N LEU A 78 -2.15 -18.49 -9.13
CA LEU A 78 -2.76 -19.75 -8.69
C LEU A 78 -4.29 -19.72 -8.78
N ARG A 79 -4.92 -18.65 -8.29
CA ARG A 79 -6.38 -18.47 -8.39
C ARG A 79 -6.84 -18.40 -9.85
N LYS A 80 -6.06 -17.77 -10.74
CA LYS A 80 -6.35 -17.70 -12.17
C LYS A 80 -6.29 -19.08 -12.83
N LEU A 81 -5.27 -19.88 -12.52
CA LEU A 81 -5.12 -21.24 -13.04
C LEU A 81 -6.27 -22.15 -12.57
N LEU A 82 -6.64 -22.09 -11.28
CA LEU A 82 -7.78 -22.87 -10.75
C LEU A 82 -9.09 -22.54 -11.47
N LYS A 83 -9.37 -21.25 -11.71
CA LYS A 83 -10.55 -20.81 -12.48
C LYS A 83 -10.52 -21.30 -13.93
N GLN A 84 -9.35 -21.27 -14.57
CA GLN A 84 -9.18 -21.76 -15.95
C GLN A 84 -9.41 -23.27 -16.06
N THR A 85 -8.92 -24.05 -15.09
CA THR A 85 -9.13 -25.51 -15.06
C THR A 85 -10.59 -25.87 -14.85
N GLN A 86 -11.31 -25.15 -13.98
CA GLN A 86 -12.76 -25.36 -13.77
C GLN A 86 -13.58 -25.05 -15.03
N ALA A 87 -13.20 -24.03 -15.80
CA ALA A 87 -13.91 -23.67 -17.04
C ALA A 87 -13.70 -24.68 -18.19
N ARG A 88 -12.69 -25.55 -18.11
CA ARG A 88 -12.41 -26.60 -19.12
C ARG A 88 -12.98 -27.96 -18.76
N GLY A 89 -13.47 -28.13 -17.52
CA GLY A 89 -14.00 -29.40 -17.00
C GLY A 89 -15.52 -29.56 -17.11
N ASN A 90 -16.22 -28.60 -17.73
CA ASN A 90 -17.64 -28.66 -18.07
C ASN A 90 -17.83 -28.81 -19.57
#